data_AF-A0A497K6Y6-F1
#
_entry.id   AF-A0A497K6Y6-F1
#
_cell.length_a   1.000
_cell.length_b   1.000
_cell.length_c   1.000
_cell.angle_alpha   90.00
_cell.angle_beta   90.00
_cell.angle_gamma   90.00
#
_symmetry.space_group_name_H-M   'P 1'
#
loop_
_entity.id
_entity.type
_entity.pdbx_description
1 polymer ?
#
loop_
_entity_poly.entity_id
_entity_poly.type
_entity_poly.pdbx_seq_one_letter_code
_entity_poly.pdbx_strand_id
1 'polypeptide(L)'
;MNWMEEVNKPLKKPRYYKRSLTLFRSVDNLLAHADRFIPAWDDTDHFSFACAKCGYMAEILSVEWRPDYKENGRLYAILFFLKCPNCGATGMRKIYLQPTSYMGQKAFGEKLFFLYGTEKRPFQIGKYTIQGLRDYDEKFTEAKQ
;
A
#
# COMPACT_ATOMS: atom_id res chain seq x y z
N MET A 1 30.32 -0.77 -22.58
CA MET A 1 29.44 0.22 -21.92
C MET A 1 28.01 -0.24 -22.17
N ASN A 2 27.32 -0.72 -21.13
CA ASN A 2 26.06 -1.46 -21.27
C ASN A 2 24.89 -0.47 -21.19
N TRP A 3 24.28 -0.15 -22.33
CA TRP A 3 23.24 0.88 -22.46
C TRP A 3 21.95 0.61 -21.65
N MET A 4 21.79 -0.59 -21.09
CA MET A 4 20.64 -0.95 -20.26
C MET A 4 20.75 -0.44 -18.81
N GLU A 5 21.93 -0.06 -18.32
CA GLU A 5 22.09 0.45 -16.93
C GLU A 5 21.64 1.90 -16.74
N GLU A 6 21.32 2.63 -17.81
CA GLU A 6 20.95 4.06 -17.73
C GLU A 6 19.44 4.33 -17.65
N VAL A 7 18.61 3.32 -17.87
CA VAL A 7 17.14 3.49 -17.88
C VAL A 7 16.59 3.37 -16.46
N ASN A 8 15.65 4.24 -16.08
CA ASN A 8 14.94 4.20 -14.79
C ASN A 8 15.79 4.43 -13.52
N LYS A 9 16.94 5.13 -13.63
CA LYS A 9 17.69 5.54 -12.43
C LYS A 9 16.79 6.41 -11.52
N PRO A 10 16.64 6.05 -10.23
CA PRO A 10 15.84 6.83 -9.31
C PRO A 10 16.33 8.27 -9.23
N LEU A 11 15.42 9.23 -9.36
CA LEU A 11 15.75 10.64 -9.12
C LEU A 11 16.18 10.82 -7.67
N LYS A 12 17.27 11.56 -7.44
CA LYS A 12 17.71 11.97 -6.08
C LYS A 12 16.58 12.71 -5.33
N LYS A 13 15.73 13.43 -6.06
CA LYS A 13 14.50 14.04 -5.57
C LYS A 13 13.41 13.89 -6.63
N PRO A 14 12.25 13.28 -6.29
CA PRO A 14 11.12 13.21 -7.21
C PRO A 14 10.71 14.60 -7.69
N ARG A 15 10.41 14.74 -8.98
CA ARG A 15 9.80 15.96 -9.53
C ARG A 15 8.32 15.97 -9.17
N TYR A 16 7.81 17.12 -8.74
CA TYR A 16 6.39 17.34 -8.50
C TYR A 16 5.91 18.54 -9.32
N TYR A 17 4.70 18.43 -9.86
CA TYR A 17 4.08 19.49 -10.65
C TYR A 17 3.00 20.16 -9.78
N LYS A 18 3.18 21.46 -9.49
CA LYS A 18 2.53 22.21 -8.40
C LYS A 18 1.00 22.39 -8.47
N ARG A 19 0.28 21.86 -9.46
CA ARG A 19 -1.07 22.36 -9.77
C ARG A 19 -2.21 21.84 -8.86
N SER A 20 -2.01 20.82 -8.04
CA SER A 20 -2.86 20.48 -6.88
C SER A 20 -2.23 19.35 -6.07
N LEU A 21 -2.44 19.30 -4.76
CA LEU A 21 -2.14 18.12 -3.94
C LEU A 21 -3.23 17.05 -4.08
N THR A 22 -4.43 17.42 -4.53
CA THR A 22 -5.50 16.47 -4.85
C THR A 22 -5.32 16.03 -6.30
N LEU A 23 -5.06 14.75 -6.49
CA LEU A 23 -4.94 14.12 -7.80
C LEU A 23 -6.31 13.74 -8.36
N PHE A 24 -7.22 13.31 -7.47
CA PHE A 24 -8.58 12.92 -7.79
C PHE A 24 -9.50 13.17 -6.60
N ARG A 25 -10.76 13.53 -6.83
CA ARG A 25 -11.81 13.60 -5.81
C ARG A 25 -13.19 13.43 -6.45
N SER A 26 -14.04 12.61 -5.85
CA SER A 26 -15.41 12.33 -6.31
C SER A 26 -16.51 12.87 -5.39
N VAL A 27 -16.14 13.54 -4.28
CA VAL A 27 -17.06 14.05 -3.26
C VAL A 27 -16.71 15.49 -2.87
N ASP A 28 -17.71 16.29 -2.52
CA ASP A 28 -17.50 17.69 -2.11
C ASP A 28 -16.84 17.79 -0.73
N ASN A 29 -17.29 16.94 0.22
CA ASN A 29 -16.77 16.88 1.58
C ASN A 29 -16.11 15.53 1.83
N LEU A 30 -14.86 15.56 2.27
CA LEU A 30 -14.07 14.36 2.54
C LEU A 30 -13.99 14.12 4.05
N LEU A 31 -14.71 13.11 4.54
CA LEU A 31 -14.60 12.61 5.89
C LEU A 31 -14.25 11.12 5.84
N ALA A 32 -13.06 10.78 6.33
CA ALA A 32 -12.64 9.39 6.47
C ALA A 32 -12.39 9.08 7.95
N HIS A 33 -12.99 8.00 8.43
CA HIS A 33 -12.72 7.44 9.75
C HIS A 33 -11.47 6.54 9.67
N ALA A 34 -11.17 5.82 10.76
CA ALA A 34 -9.99 4.95 10.85
C ALA A 34 -10.29 3.50 10.43
N ASP A 35 -11.34 3.25 9.64
CA ASP A 35 -11.70 1.88 9.26
C ASP A 35 -10.61 1.21 8.41
N ARG A 36 -10.52 -0.12 8.54
CA ARG A 36 -9.52 -0.92 7.86
C ARG A 36 -10.01 -1.32 6.46
N PHE A 37 -9.17 -1.06 5.46
CA PHE A 37 -9.31 -1.53 4.09
C PHE A 37 -8.12 -2.43 3.70
N ILE A 38 -8.32 -3.37 2.79
CA ILE A 38 -7.30 -4.33 2.39
C ILE A 38 -7.03 -4.11 0.90
N PRO A 39 -5.76 -4.05 0.45
CA PRO A 39 -5.49 -3.98 -0.98
C PRO A 39 -6.04 -5.23 -1.67
N ALA A 40 -6.58 -5.06 -2.86
CA ALA A 40 -7.16 -6.09 -3.69
C ALA A 40 -6.60 -5.96 -5.11
N TRP A 41 -6.36 -7.08 -5.76
CA TRP A 41 -5.81 -7.20 -7.10
C TRP A 41 -6.48 -8.40 -7.78
N ASP A 42 -6.55 -8.37 -9.09
CA ASP A 42 -6.95 -9.51 -9.91
C ASP A 42 -5.72 -10.13 -10.61
N ASP A 43 -5.95 -11.01 -11.58
CA ASP A 43 -4.91 -11.62 -12.41
C ASP A 43 -4.39 -10.69 -13.52
N THR A 44 -4.84 -9.44 -13.54
CA THR A 44 -4.42 -8.39 -14.45
C THR A 44 -3.70 -7.25 -13.71
N ASP A 45 -3.55 -6.07 -14.31
CA ASP A 45 -2.86 -4.92 -13.73
C ASP A 45 -3.77 -4.04 -12.85
N HIS A 46 -5.00 -4.48 -12.56
CA HIS A 46 -5.93 -3.71 -11.74
C HIS A 46 -5.58 -3.76 -10.25
N PHE A 47 -5.63 -2.57 -9.62
CA PHE A 47 -5.44 -2.40 -8.19
C PHE A 47 -6.66 -1.71 -7.57
N SER A 48 -7.16 -2.26 -6.47
CA SER A 48 -8.34 -1.78 -5.77
C SER A 48 -8.24 -2.04 -4.26
N PHE A 49 -9.31 -1.72 -3.52
CA PHE A 49 -9.40 -1.99 -2.09
C PHE A 49 -10.71 -2.67 -1.74
N ALA A 50 -10.67 -3.59 -0.77
CA ALA A 50 -11.85 -4.20 -0.16
C ALA A 50 -12.02 -3.69 1.29
N CYS A 51 -13.26 -3.59 1.74
CA CYS A 51 -13.58 -3.28 3.13
C CYS A 51 -13.20 -4.47 4.03
N ALA A 52 -12.35 -4.26 5.04
CA ALA A 52 -11.96 -5.34 5.95
C ALA A 52 -13.12 -5.84 6.81
N LYS A 53 -14.19 -5.05 6.97
CA LYS A 53 -15.35 -5.38 7.80
C LYS A 53 -16.32 -6.35 7.11
N CYS A 54 -16.55 -6.19 5.80
CA CYS A 54 -17.57 -6.95 5.09
C CYS A 54 -17.12 -7.52 3.74
N GLY A 55 -15.86 -7.34 3.34
CA GLY A 55 -15.30 -7.87 2.09
C GLY A 55 -15.72 -7.12 0.82
N TYR A 56 -16.71 -6.23 0.89
CA TYR A 56 -17.20 -5.50 -0.29
C TYR A 56 -16.12 -4.56 -0.88
N MET A 57 -16.09 -4.45 -2.21
CA MET A 57 -15.16 -3.56 -2.91
C MET A 57 -15.44 -2.10 -2.53
N ALA A 58 -14.38 -1.38 -2.21
CA ALA A 58 -14.42 -0.01 -1.75
C ALA A 58 -14.36 0.96 -2.93
N GLU A 59 -15.02 2.11 -2.77
CA GLU A 59 -14.92 3.26 -3.64
C GLU A 59 -13.76 4.14 -3.22
N ILE A 60 -13.00 4.66 -4.19
CA ILE A 60 -12.03 5.71 -3.95
C ILE A 60 -12.76 7.06 -3.98
N LEU A 61 -12.75 7.77 -2.84
CA LEU A 61 -13.35 9.10 -2.71
C LEU A 61 -12.39 10.22 -3.11
N SER A 62 -11.10 10.04 -2.82
CA SER A 62 -10.06 11.04 -3.09
C SER A 62 -8.70 10.36 -3.17
N VAL A 63 -7.85 10.83 -4.09
CA VAL A 63 -6.44 10.48 -4.16
C VAL A 63 -5.61 11.74 -4.00
N GLU A 64 -4.69 11.72 -3.05
CA GLU A 64 -3.94 12.92 -2.70
C GLU A 64 -2.44 12.67 -2.63
N TRP A 65 -1.69 13.53 -3.30
CA TRP A 65 -0.25 13.65 -3.21
C TRP A 65 0.14 14.40 -1.93
N ARG A 66 1.10 13.85 -1.18
CA ARG A 66 1.69 14.44 0.02
C ARG A 66 3.21 14.48 -0.12
N PRO A 67 3.78 15.61 -0.62
CA PRO A 67 5.22 15.74 -0.83
C PRO A 67 6.04 15.89 0.46
N ASP A 68 5.35 16.10 1.58
CA ASP A 68 5.90 16.45 2.88
C ASP A 68 5.33 15.56 4.00
N TYR A 69 4.98 14.31 3.68
CA TYR A 69 4.48 13.35 4.66
C TYR A 69 5.57 13.05 5.70
N LYS A 70 5.28 13.31 6.99
CA LYS A 70 6.25 13.18 8.08
C LYS A 70 6.02 11.91 8.87
N GLU A 71 6.81 10.89 8.60
CA GLU A 71 6.98 9.72 9.46
C GLU A 71 8.47 9.36 9.40
N ASN A 72 9.23 9.68 10.44
CA ASN A 72 10.69 9.48 10.53
C ASN A 72 11.56 10.19 9.46
N GLY A 73 11.06 11.21 8.78
CA GLY A 73 11.78 11.97 7.75
C GLY A 73 10.86 12.64 6.74
N ARG A 74 11.40 13.09 5.60
CA ARG A 74 10.60 13.53 4.44
C ARG A 74 10.19 12.31 3.62
N LEU A 75 9.00 11.79 3.88
CA LEU A 75 8.38 10.78 3.03
C LEU A 75 7.49 11.46 1.99
N TYR A 76 7.53 10.90 0.80
CA TYR A 76 6.60 11.19 -0.27
C TYR A 76 5.48 10.17 -0.19
N ALA A 77 4.21 10.57 -0.16
CA ALA A 77 3.12 9.62 -0.07
C ALA A 77 1.95 9.94 -1.02
N ILE A 78 1.28 8.89 -1.48
CA ILE A 78 -0.05 8.99 -2.09
C ILE A 78 -1.05 8.43 -1.08
N LEU A 79 -2.07 9.22 -0.76
CA LEU A 79 -3.16 8.84 0.12
C LEU A 79 -4.40 8.50 -0.71
N PHE A 80 -5.02 7.38 -0.39
CA PHE A 80 -6.31 6.93 -0.92
C PHE A 80 -7.34 7.05 0.20
N PHE A 81 -8.36 7.85 0.00
CA PHE A 81 -9.51 7.94 0.89
C PHE A 81 -10.63 7.06 0.35
N LEU A 82 -11.21 6.22 1.21
CA LEU A 82 -12.01 5.07 0.80
C LEU A 82 -13.35 5.05 1.51
N LYS A 83 -14.37 4.52 0.83
CA LYS A 83 -15.69 4.22 1.39
C LYS A 83 -16.13 2.82 1.00
N CYS A 84 -16.73 2.09 1.94
CA CYS A 84 -17.46 0.88 1.62
C CYS A 84 -18.91 1.24 1.27
N PRO A 85 -19.39 0.97 0.04
CA PRO A 85 -20.76 1.29 -0.34
C PRO A 85 -21.78 0.37 0.36
N ASN A 86 -21.36 -0.81 0.82
CA ASN A 86 -22.25 -1.77 1.49
C ASN A 86 -22.50 -1.42 2.97
N CYS A 87 -21.44 -1.24 3.78
CA CYS A 87 -21.58 -1.05 5.22
C CYS A 87 -21.29 0.38 5.71
N GLY A 88 -20.97 1.31 4.79
CA GLY A 88 -20.74 2.73 5.10
C GLY A 88 -19.39 3.06 5.75
N ALA A 89 -18.53 2.07 6.04
CA ALA A 89 -17.21 2.28 6.61
C ALA A 89 -16.38 3.25 5.75
N THR A 90 -15.59 4.13 6.38
CA THR A 90 -14.69 5.06 5.67
C THR A 90 -13.29 5.04 6.28
N GLY A 91 -12.28 5.15 5.42
CA GLY A 91 -10.91 4.88 5.80
C GLY A 91 -9.89 5.51 4.88
N MET A 92 -8.62 5.30 5.20
CA MET A 92 -7.50 5.76 4.38
C MET A 92 -6.44 4.68 4.21
N ARG A 93 -5.84 4.63 3.02
CA ARG A 93 -4.61 3.86 2.74
C ARG A 93 -3.55 4.77 2.16
N LYS A 94 -2.28 4.41 2.35
CA LYS A 94 -1.13 5.19 1.88
C LYS A 94 -0.09 4.31 1.20
N ILE A 95 0.52 4.85 0.16
CA ILE A 95 1.72 4.29 -0.46
C ILE A 95 2.85 5.30 -0.22
N TYR A 96 3.95 4.85 0.37
CA TYR A 96 5.17 5.64 0.46
C TYR A 96 5.99 5.49 -0.82
N LEU A 97 6.48 6.60 -1.35
CA LEU A 97 7.30 6.67 -2.55
C LEU A 97 8.80 6.86 -2.25
N GLN A 98 9.24 6.49 -1.04
CA GLN A 98 10.67 6.43 -0.74
C GLN A 98 11.18 5.02 -1.06
N PRO A 99 12.32 4.86 -1.77
CA PRO A 99 12.89 3.55 -2.11
C PRO A 99 13.22 2.63 -0.93
N THR A 100 13.18 3.15 0.30
CA THR A 100 13.45 2.42 1.54
C THR A 100 12.20 2.05 2.35
N SER A 101 11.01 2.46 1.92
CA SER A 101 9.76 2.22 2.65
C SER A 101 9.11 0.87 2.35
N TYR A 102 9.91 -0.20 2.37
CA TYR A 102 9.46 -1.59 2.13
C TYR A 102 9.44 -2.46 3.40
N MET A 103 10.04 -1.98 4.49
CA MET A 103 10.14 -2.76 5.72
C MET A 103 8.75 -3.07 6.30
N GLY A 104 8.51 -4.34 6.63
CA GLY A 104 7.24 -4.83 7.17
C GLY A 104 6.13 -4.98 6.12
N GLN A 105 6.41 -4.70 4.84
CA GLN A 105 5.46 -4.93 3.75
C GLN A 105 5.25 -6.42 3.51
N LYS A 106 4.06 -6.74 3.01
CA LYS A 106 3.57 -8.09 2.79
C LYS A 106 3.10 -8.19 1.36
N ALA A 107 3.53 -9.21 0.65
CA ALA A 107 3.06 -9.49 -0.70
C ALA A 107 2.59 -10.94 -0.82
N PHE A 108 1.59 -11.13 -1.68
CA PHE A 108 0.96 -12.41 -1.92
C PHE A 108 1.12 -12.72 -3.41
N GLY A 109 1.95 -13.71 -3.74
CA GLY A 109 2.01 -14.29 -5.09
C GLY A 109 1.04 -15.46 -5.22
N GLU A 110 0.96 -16.05 -6.41
CA GLU A 110 0.00 -17.12 -6.75
C GLU A 110 -0.07 -18.26 -5.73
N LYS A 111 1.09 -18.63 -5.15
CA LYS A 111 1.20 -19.72 -4.17
C LYS A 111 2.07 -19.36 -2.98
N LEU A 112 2.63 -18.15 -2.93
CA LEU A 112 3.68 -17.78 -1.99
C LEU A 112 3.33 -16.50 -1.25
N PHE A 113 3.74 -16.45 0.02
CA PHE A 113 3.69 -15.24 0.83
C PHE A 113 5.09 -14.71 1.08
N PHE A 114 5.24 -13.40 0.95
CA PHE A 114 6.50 -12.68 1.08
C PHE A 114 6.39 -11.63 2.18
N LEU A 115 7.36 -11.63 3.10
CA LEU A 115 7.54 -10.57 4.09
C LEU A 115 8.87 -9.86 3.82
N TYR A 116 8.82 -8.54 3.73
CA TYR A 116 10.00 -7.74 3.45
C TYR A 116 10.61 -7.23 4.76
N GLY A 117 11.82 -7.68 5.06
CA GLY A 117 12.65 -7.23 6.18
C GLY A 117 13.56 -6.07 5.80
N THR A 118 14.74 -6.01 6.40
CA THR A 118 15.76 -4.96 6.18
C THR A 118 16.45 -5.06 4.81
N GLU A 119 16.60 -6.27 4.24
CA GLU A 119 17.46 -6.53 3.08
C GLU A 119 16.78 -6.36 1.69
N LYS A 120 15.55 -5.80 1.60
CA LYS A 120 14.69 -5.77 0.39
C LYS A 120 14.34 -7.14 -0.22
N ARG A 121 15.08 -8.19 0.12
CA ARG A 121 14.78 -9.56 -0.21
C ARG A 121 13.68 -10.07 0.72
N PRO A 122 12.61 -10.67 0.19
CA PRO A 122 11.57 -11.20 1.04
C PRO A 122 12.01 -12.49 1.72
N PHE A 123 11.57 -12.69 2.96
CA PHE A 123 11.50 -14.02 3.53
C PHE A 123 10.32 -14.75 2.86
N GLN A 124 10.57 -15.92 2.28
CA GLN A 124 9.51 -16.80 1.81
C GLN A 124 8.94 -17.53 3.03
N ILE A 125 7.71 -17.21 3.42
CA ILE A 125 7.16 -17.71 4.69
C ILE A 125 6.27 -18.95 4.50
N GLY A 126 5.92 -19.32 3.28
CA GLY A 126 5.25 -20.60 3.03
C GLY A 126 4.37 -20.64 1.78
N LYS A 127 3.61 -21.74 1.65
CA LYS A 127 2.57 -21.90 0.62
C LYS A 127 1.25 -21.29 1.08
N TYR A 128 0.50 -20.69 0.15
CA TYR A 128 -0.82 -20.12 0.39
C TYR A 128 -1.84 -21.22 0.77
N THR A 129 -1.90 -21.55 2.05
CA THR A 129 -2.81 -22.52 2.66
C THR A 129 -3.41 -21.90 3.92
N ILE A 130 -4.61 -22.33 4.34
CA ILE A 130 -5.26 -21.84 5.57
C ILE A 130 -4.34 -22.01 6.80
N GLN A 131 -3.58 -23.10 6.85
CA GLN A 131 -2.59 -23.34 7.91
C GLN A 131 -1.41 -22.36 7.83
N GLY A 132 -0.85 -22.12 6.63
CA GLY A 132 0.24 -21.17 6.44
C GLY A 132 -0.13 -19.71 6.76
N LEU A 133 -1.42 -19.34 6.69
CA LEU A 133 -1.91 -18.03 7.14
C LEU A 133 -2.01 -17.94 8.68
N ARG A 134 -2.28 -19.06 9.38
CA ARG A 134 -2.34 -19.11 10.85
C ARG A 134 -0.95 -19.08 11.48
N ASP A 135 -0.01 -19.87 10.96
CA ASP A 135 1.39 -19.89 11.42
C ASP A 135 2.08 -18.51 11.26
N TYR A 136 1.53 -17.66 10.41
CA TYR A 136 2.01 -16.31 10.13
C TYR A 136 1.62 -15.27 11.20
N ASP A 137 0.42 -15.36 11.80
CA ASP A 137 0.01 -14.41 12.86
C ASP A 137 0.88 -14.59 14.12
N GLU A 138 1.35 -15.82 14.36
CA GLU A 138 2.27 -16.17 15.44
C GLU A 138 3.68 -15.61 15.19
N LYS A 139 4.31 -15.90 14.03
CA LYS A 139 5.68 -15.44 13.72
C LYS A 139 5.82 -13.92 13.54
N PHE A 140 4.76 -13.23 13.11
CA PHE A 140 4.78 -11.77 13.00
C PHE A 140 4.81 -11.07 14.37
N THR A 141 4.35 -11.76 15.42
CA THR A 141 4.37 -11.25 16.80
C THR A 141 5.76 -11.36 17.42
N GLU A 142 6.52 -12.40 17.07
CA GLU A 142 7.91 -12.60 17.49
C GLU A 142 8.88 -11.63 16.80
N ALA A 143 8.73 -11.39 15.49
CA ALA A 143 9.61 -10.48 14.74
C ALA A 143 9.46 -8.98 15.11
N LYS A 144 8.56 -8.65 16.03
CA LYS A 144 8.33 -7.30 16.57
C LYS A 144 8.96 -7.07 17.94
N GLN A 145 9.50 -8.11 18.59
CA GLN A 145 10.31 -8.01 19.81
C GLN A 145 11.78 -7.83 19.45
#